data_AF-A0AA36D1T0-F1
#
_entry.id   AF-A0AA36D1T0-F1
#
_cell.length_a   1.000
_cell.length_b   1.000
_cell.length_c   1.000
_cell.angle_alpha   90.00
_cell.angle_beta   90.00
_cell.angle_gamma   90.00
#
_symmetry.space_group_name_H-M   'P 1'
#
loop_
_entity.id
_entity.type
_entity.pdbx_description
1 polymer ?
#
loop_
_entity_poly.entity_id
_entity_poly.type
_entity_poly.pdbx_seq_one_letter_code
_entity_poly.pdbx_strand_id
1 'polypeptide(L)'
;MLMLRLLFICCHLFLLPHLVITASWTSSQFPDLRGASVDQCVRAMPHGQLLYICDPDNILNTSQALALNRQLHELSIGTTCHCQRISQCITRNGLQEASHGFVVSIAIVSNLQMTIHSPSEAQLTERAESFTKALEGRWALGDCGNSVIIFVWEHYKKIVIWPARLAEKYVSYDERRHMLTRVNDLVQGDKWHEALSQLIAEIGKELHGQPEQKLDTGTLALILSVAVAVLLTMLITCCVCAFRCCGNLKGDERPRGVLAAAHRVDSIRALVLRRGSQLRRSFSKSPKFPVSRDGPDRFFGDTTIV
;
A
#
# COMPACT_ATOMS: atom_id res chain seq x y z
N MET A 1 -63.74 6.15 -33.82
CA MET A 1 -63.37 5.95 -32.40
C MET A 1 -62.35 4.84 -32.14
N LEU A 2 -62.24 3.80 -33.00
CA LEU A 2 -61.29 2.70 -32.78
C LEU A 2 -59.82 3.09 -32.99
N MET A 3 -59.50 3.88 -34.03
CA MET A 3 -58.13 4.35 -34.29
C MET A 3 -57.56 5.24 -33.18
N LEU A 4 -58.40 6.06 -32.53
CA LEU A 4 -57.95 6.97 -31.46
C LEU A 4 -57.57 6.19 -30.18
N ARG A 5 -58.23 5.04 -29.94
CA ARG A 5 -57.89 4.13 -28.83
C ARG A 5 -56.61 3.33 -29.11
N LEU A 6 -56.40 2.90 -30.36
CA LEU A 6 -55.15 2.25 -30.78
C LEU A 6 -53.93 3.18 -30.70
N LEU A 7 -54.09 4.46 -31.05
CA LEU A 7 -53.01 5.44 -30.91
C LEU A 7 -52.66 5.70 -29.44
N PHE A 8 -53.66 5.77 -28.55
CA PHE A 8 -53.44 5.95 -27.11
C PHE A 8 -52.74 4.76 -26.46
N ILE A 9 -53.08 3.53 -26.87
CA ILE A 9 -52.44 2.31 -26.38
C ILE A 9 -50.99 2.20 -26.87
N CYS A 10 -50.72 2.58 -28.13
CA CYS A 10 -49.36 2.58 -28.68
C CYS A 10 -48.48 3.67 -28.04
N CYS A 11 -49.04 4.85 -27.74
CA CYS A 11 -48.32 5.93 -27.08
C CYS A 11 -47.96 5.59 -25.62
N HIS A 12 -48.84 4.90 -24.88
CA HIS A 12 -48.51 4.41 -23.54
C HIS A 12 -47.51 3.26 -23.51
N LEU A 13 -47.44 2.44 -24.58
CA LEU A 13 -46.44 1.37 -24.69
C LEU A 13 -45.03 1.91 -24.99
N PHE A 14 -44.90 3.07 -25.64
CA PHE A 14 -43.61 3.71 -25.96
C PHE A 14 -43.14 4.76 -24.94
N LEU A 15 -43.95 5.08 -23.93
CA LEU A 15 -43.65 6.10 -22.89
C LEU A 15 -43.29 5.51 -21.52
N LEU A 16 -43.07 4.21 -21.40
CA LEU A 16 -42.33 3.67 -20.27
C LEU A 16 -40.84 3.81 -20.62
N PRO A 17 -40.13 4.84 -20.12
CA PRO A 17 -38.69 4.69 -20.02
C PRO A 17 -38.51 3.43 -19.16
N HIS A 18 -37.89 2.40 -19.73
CA HIS A 18 -37.21 1.44 -18.90
C HIS A 18 -36.17 2.24 -18.12
N LEU A 19 -36.57 2.73 -16.94
CA LEU A 19 -35.66 3.16 -15.91
C LEU A 19 -34.93 1.88 -15.53
N VAL A 20 -33.86 1.57 -16.27
CA VAL A 20 -32.85 0.62 -15.83
C VAL A 20 -32.24 1.30 -14.61
N ILE A 21 -32.86 1.07 -13.45
CA ILE A 21 -32.25 1.39 -12.18
C ILE A 21 -31.06 0.44 -12.13
N THR A 22 -29.90 0.92 -12.56
CA THR A 22 -28.63 0.26 -12.27
C THR A 22 -28.53 0.23 -10.75
N ALA A 23 -28.82 -0.92 -10.16
CA ALA A 23 -28.74 -1.11 -8.73
C ALA A 23 -27.30 -0.75 -8.30
N SER A 24 -27.17 0.28 -7.49
CA SER A 24 -25.86 0.71 -7.00
C SER A 24 -25.58 -0.03 -5.70
N TRP A 25 -24.49 -0.79 -5.67
CA TRP A 25 -24.18 -1.67 -4.54
C TRP A 25 -23.52 -0.92 -3.39
N THR A 26 -23.92 -1.28 -2.18
CA THR A 26 -23.15 -1.00 -0.96
C THR A 26 -22.40 -2.25 -0.53
N SER A 27 -21.32 -2.08 0.24
CA SER A 27 -20.55 -3.20 0.75
C SER A 27 -21.32 -4.10 1.70
N SER A 28 -22.45 -3.67 2.29
CA SER A 28 -23.31 -4.48 3.15
C SER A 28 -24.38 -5.24 2.36
N GLN A 29 -24.86 -4.68 1.25
CA GLN A 29 -25.87 -5.33 0.40
C GLN A 29 -25.26 -6.32 -0.59
N PHE A 30 -23.98 -6.16 -0.92
CA PHE A 30 -23.32 -7.06 -1.86
C PHE A 30 -23.34 -8.52 -1.34
N PRO A 31 -23.63 -9.51 -2.20
CA PRO A 31 -23.79 -10.89 -1.77
C PRO A 31 -22.52 -11.51 -1.19
N ASP A 32 -22.70 -12.58 -0.44
CA ASP A 32 -21.62 -13.29 0.25
C ASP A 32 -21.34 -14.64 -0.40
N LEU A 33 -20.09 -14.86 -0.82
CA LEU A 33 -19.65 -16.13 -1.41
C LEU A 33 -19.71 -17.32 -0.45
N ARG A 34 -19.72 -17.06 0.86
CA ARG A 34 -19.78 -18.09 1.91
C ARG A 34 -21.04 -18.00 2.76
N GLY A 35 -21.93 -17.04 2.46
CA GLY A 35 -23.13 -16.78 3.23
C GLY A 35 -24.42 -17.26 2.56
N ALA A 36 -25.54 -16.94 3.21
CA ALA A 36 -26.88 -17.31 2.72
C ALA A 36 -27.30 -16.61 1.41
N SER A 37 -26.59 -15.54 1.01
CA SER A 37 -26.84 -14.80 -0.23
C SER A 37 -26.02 -15.31 -1.42
N VAL A 38 -25.31 -16.43 -1.29
CA VAL A 38 -24.46 -16.99 -2.35
C VAL A 38 -25.21 -17.24 -3.66
N ASP A 39 -26.50 -17.58 -3.60
CA ASP A 39 -27.34 -17.81 -4.79
C ASP A 39 -27.59 -16.53 -5.61
N GLN A 40 -27.31 -15.34 -5.04
CA GLN A 40 -27.39 -14.07 -5.75
C GLN A 40 -26.12 -13.75 -6.55
N CYS A 41 -25.03 -14.48 -6.33
CA CYS A 41 -23.75 -14.19 -6.96
C CYS A 41 -23.72 -14.54 -8.45
N VAL A 42 -24.39 -15.60 -8.90
CA VAL A 42 -24.46 -15.96 -10.32
C VAL A 42 -25.80 -16.63 -10.62
N ARG A 43 -26.49 -16.15 -11.66
CA ARG A 43 -27.86 -16.56 -12.02
C ARG A 43 -28.06 -18.07 -12.29
N ALA A 44 -27.01 -18.79 -12.69
CA ALA A 44 -27.11 -20.19 -13.09
C ALA A 44 -25.79 -20.95 -12.85
N MET A 45 -25.42 -21.16 -11.59
CA MET A 45 -24.30 -22.05 -11.25
C MET A 45 -24.75 -23.42 -10.72
N PRO A 46 -23.95 -24.49 -10.95
CA PRO A 46 -24.24 -25.82 -10.43
C PRO A 46 -24.29 -25.82 -8.90
N HIS A 47 -25.35 -26.37 -8.33
CA HIS A 47 -25.44 -26.57 -6.88
C HIS A 47 -24.33 -27.51 -6.39
N GLY A 48 -23.77 -27.21 -5.21
CA GLY A 48 -22.77 -28.04 -4.55
C GLY A 48 -21.31 -27.82 -4.99
N GLN A 49 -21.03 -26.84 -5.86
CA GLN A 49 -19.66 -26.43 -6.18
C GLN A 49 -19.23 -25.21 -5.36
N LEU A 50 -17.93 -25.12 -5.05
CA LEU A 50 -17.37 -23.93 -4.42
C LEU A 50 -17.37 -22.78 -5.43
N LEU A 51 -17.99 -21.69 -5.01
CA LEU A 51 -18.04 -20.43 -5.72
C LEU A 51 -16.85 -19.55 -5.33
N TYR A 52 -16.19 -18.99 -6.34
CA TYR A 52 -15.09 -18.03 -6.22
C TYR A 52 -15.42 -16.70 -6.94
N ILE A 53 -16.56 -16.61 -7.63
CA ILE A 53 -16.97 -15.42 -8.40
C ILE A 53 -18.34 -14.98 -7.93
N CYS A 54 -18.46 -13.69 -7.63
CA CYS A 54 -19.72 -13.02 -7.38
C CYS A 54 -19.94 -11.89 -8.39
N ASP A 55 -20.92 -12.08 -9.26
CA ASP A 55 -21.36 -11.17 -10.32
C ASP A 55 -22.90 -11.08 -10.33
N PRO A 56 -23.49 -10.39 -9.33
CA PRO A 56 -24.95 -10.28 -9.23
C PRO A 56 -25.58 -9.50 -10.39
N ASP A 57 -24.81 -8.61 -11.03
CA ASP A 57 -25.27 -7.78 -12.13
C ASP A 57 -25.20 -8.50 -13.49
N ASN A 58 -24.57 -9.68 -13.55
CA ASN A 58 -24.45 -10.51 -14.76
C ASN A 58 -23.67 -9.80 -15.87
N ILE A 59 -22.56 -9.15 -15.50
CA ILE A 59 -21.62 -8.54 -16.44
C ILE A 59 -20.95 -9.63 -17.29
N LEU A 60 -20.69 -10.79 -16.69
CA LEU A 60 -20.21 -11.97 -17.37
C LEU A 60 -21.37 -12.88 -17.78
N ASN A 61 -21.23 -13.48 -18.96
CA ASN A 61 -22.13 -14.55 -19.37
C ASN A 61 -21.87 -15.82 -18.54
N THR A 62 -22.87 -16.69 -18.40
CA THR A 62 -22.78 -17.92 -17.58
C THR A 62 -21.58 -18.81 -17.94
N SER A 63 -21.28 -18.96 -19.23
CA SER A 63 -20.13 -19.75 -19.69
C SER A 63 -18.79 -19.12 -19.28
N GLN A 64 -18.67 -17.80 -19.36
CA GLN A 64 -17.48 -17.04 -18.96
C GLN A 64 -17.28 -17.12 -17.44
N ALA A 65 -18.35 -16.93 -16.67
CA ALA A 65 -18.33 -17.04 -15.21
C ALA A 65 -17.91 -18.47 -14.78
N LEU A 66 -18.46 -19.50 -15.42
CA LEU A 66 -18.09 -20.90 -15.12
C LEU A 66 -16.62 -21.20 -15.48
N ALA A 67 -16.15 -20.70 -16.62
CA ALA A 67 -14.76 -20.89 -17.05
C ALA A 67 -13.78 -20.23 -16.07
N LEU A 68 -14.05 -18.99 -15.65
CA LEU A 68 -13.22 -18.29 -14.66
C LEU A 68 -13.31 -18.98 -13.29
N ASN A 69 -14.49 -19.44 -12.86
CA ASN A 69 -14.64 -20.15 -11.58
C ASN A 69 -13.79 -21.44 -11.55
N ARG A 70 -13.71 -22.15 -12.68
CA ARG A 70 -12.82 -23.31 -12.83
C ARG A 70 -11.35 -22.92 -12.71
N GLN A 71 -10.91 -21.85 -13.38
CA GLN A 71 -9.53 -21.35 -13.28
C GLN A 71 -9.16 -20.98 -11.84
N LEU A 72 -10.06 -20.31 -11.11
CA LEU A 72 -9.86 -19.96 -9.70
C LEU A 72 -9.80 -21.19 -8.80
N HIS A 73 -10.65 -22.19 -9.06
CA HIS A 73 -10.61 -23.45 -8.35
C HIS A 73 -9.29 -24.19 -8.58
N GLU A 74 -8.85 -24.32 -9.83
CA GLU A 74 -7.56 -24.92 -10.21
C GLU A 74 -6.38 -24.20 -9.56
N LEU A 75 -6.38 -22.86 -9.53
CA LEU A 75 -5.39 -22.08 -8.81
C LEU A 75 -5.38 -22.42 -7.31
N SER A 76 -6.57 -22.54 -6.70
CA SER A 76 -6.68 -22.81 -5.27
C SER A 76 -6.14 -24.18 -4.87
N ILE A 77 -6.27 -25.21 -5.71
CA ILE A 77 -5.74 -26.56 -5.44
C ILE A 77 -4.32 -26.75 -5.96
N GLY A 78 -3.87 -25.93 -6.91
CA GLY A 78 -2.53 -25.99 -7.50
C GLY A 78 -1.47 -25.24 -6.69
N THR A 79 -1.88 -24.23 -5.91
CA THR A 79 -0.97 -23.47 -5.05
C THR A 79 -0.69 -24.18 -3.72
N THR A 80 0.49 -23.97 -3.15
CA THR A 80 0.88 -24.57 -1.87
C THR A 80 0.23 -23.84 -0.68
N CYS A 81 -0.16 -24.58 0.34
CA CYS A 81 -0.60 -24.00 1.61
C CYS A 81 0.58 -23.44 2.41
N HIS A 82 0.57 -22.13 2.67
CA HIS A 82 1.57 -21.44 3.49
C HIS A 82 1.07 -21.06 4.89
N CYS A 83 -0.08 -21.60 5.30
CA CYS A 83 -0.58 -21.40 6.65
C CYS A 83 0.28 -22.13 7.69
N GLN A 84 0.31 -21.63 8.93
CA GLN A 84 1.08 -22.24 10.01
C GLN A 84 0.58 -23.66 10.35
N ARG A 85 -0.73 -23.91 10.19
CA ARG A 85 -1.34 -25.22 10.41
C ARG A 85 -1.96 -25.73 9.12
N ILE A 86 -1.57 -26.92 8.68
CA ILE A 86 -2.11 -27.56 7.46
C ILE A 86 -3.63 -27.74 7.55
N SER A 87 -4.18 -27.96 8.75
CA SER A 87 -5.63 -28.07 8.96
C SER A 87 -6.42 -26.82 8.55
N GLN A 88 -5.76 -25.66 8.47
CA GLN A 88 -6.39 -24.42 7.97
C GLN A 88 -6.58 -24.46 6.45
N CYS A 89 -5.87 -25.34 5.75
CA CYS A 89 -5.91 -25.45 4.31
C CYS A 89 -6.72 -26.66 3.84
N ILE A 90 -7.61 -27.19 4.70
CA ILE A 90 -8.44 -28.35 4.37
C ILE A 90 -9.89 -27.86 4.31
N THR A 91 -10.46 -27.85 3.11
CA THR A 91 -11.89 -27.64 2.94
C THR A 91 -12.60 -28.98 3.02
N ARG A 92 -13.57 -29.07 3.93
CA ARG A 92 -14.40 -30.28 4.10
C ARG A 92 -15.72 -30.12 3.34
N ASN A 93 -15.78 -30.64 2.12
CA ASN A 93 -17.02 -30.72 1.35
C ASN A 93 -17.63 -32.12 1.49
N GLY A 94 -18.36 -32.35 2.58
CA GLY A 94 -19.02 -33.63 2.84
C GLY A 94 -18.03 -34.76 3.16
N LEU A 95 -17.87 -35.71 2.22
CA LEU A 95 -17.09 -36.96 2.35
C LEU A 95 -15.62 -36.85 1.90
N GLN A 96 -15.22 -35.73 1.29
CA GLN A 96 -13.88 -35.56 0.74
C GLN A 96 -13.20 -34.34 1.37
N GLU A 97 -12.00 -34.57 1.90
CA GLU A 97 -11.10 -33.52 2.35
C GLU A 97 -10.25 -33.07 1.16
N ALA A 98 -10.43 -31.82 0.73
CA ALA A 98 -9.63 -31.21 -0.32
C ALA A 98 -8.69 -30.18 0.30
N SER A 99 -7.39 -30.31 0.03
CA SER A 99 -6.42 -29.29 0.44
C SER A 99 -6.38 -28.13 -0.55
N HIS A 100 -6.32 -26.90 -0.05
CA HIS A 100 -6.18 -25.67 -0.85
C HIS A 100 -4.99 -24.83 -0.39
N GLY A 101 -4.35 -24.13 -1.33
CA GLY A 101 -3.32 -23.13 -1.07
C GLY A 101 -3.91 -21.74 -0.93
N PHE A 102 -3.61 -20.85 -1.88
CA PHE A 102 -4.17 -19.50 -1.93
C PHE A 102 -5.58 -19.50 -2.52
N VAL A 103 -6.48 -18.70 -1.95
CA VAL A 103 -7.86 -18.56 -2.42
C VAL A 103 -8.02 -17.23 -3.13
N VAL A 104 -8.11 -17.27 -4.46
CA VAL A 104 -8.41 -16.09 -5.27
C VAL A 104 -9.91 -16.05 -5.55
N SER A 105 -10.54 -14.88 -5.44
CA SER A 105 -11.96 -14.70 -5.74
C SER A 105 -12.23 -13.37 -6.42
N ILE A 106 -13.34 -13.30 -7.13
CA ILE A 106 -13.71 -12.14 -7.95
C ILE A 106 -15.03 -11.58 -7.47
N ALA A 107 -15.08 -10.27 -7.25
CA ALA A 107 -16.29 -9.51 -7.01
C ALA A 107 -16.49 -8.53 -8.16
N ILE A 108 -17.63 -8.61 -8.85
CA ILE A 108 -17.95 -7.77 -10.01
C ILE A 108 -19.23 -7.00 -9.72
N VAL A 109 -19.19 -5.69 -9.95
CA VAL A 109 -20.36 -4.81 -9.86
C VAL A 109 -20.44 -3.90 -11.07
N SER A 110 -21.67 -3.62 -11.49
CA SER A 110 -21.96 -2.59 -12.48
C SER A 110 -21.59 -1.23 -11.89
N ASN A 111 -22.14 -0.91 -10.72
CA ASN A 111 -21.87 0.34 -10.04
C ASN A 111 -21.91 0.25 -8.50
N LEU A 112 -21.17 1.13 -7.84
CA LEU A 112 -21.24 1.32 -6.39
C LEU A 112 -22.08 2.55 -6.04
N GLN A 113 -22.71 2.51 -4.87
CA GLN A 113 -23.36 3.69 -4.32
C GLN A 113 -22.31 4.75 -3.97
N MET A 114 -22.43 5.90 -4.62
CA MET A 114 -21.57 7.07 -4.47
C MET A 114 -22.34 8.23 -3.85
N THR A 115 -21.66 8.98 -2.99
CA THR A 115 -22.17 10.23 -2.40
C THR A 115 -21.70 11.48 -3.17
N ILE A 116 -20.76 11.32 -4.11
CA ILE A 116 -20.11 12.40 -4.86
C ILE A 116 -20.46 12.26 -6.34
N HIS A 117 -20.87 13.36 -6.98
CA HIS A 117 -21.37 13.37 -8.36
C HIS A 117 -20.26 13.41 -9.43
N SER A 118 -19.00 13.68 -9.04
CA SER A 118 -17.84 13.68 -9.94
C SER A 118 -16.57 13.36 -9.15
N PRO A 119 -16.36 12.10 -8.77
CA PRO A 119 -15.23 11.69 -7.94
C PRO A 119 -13.90 11.78 -8.72
N SER A 120 -12.82 12.13 -8.03
CA SER A 120 -11.46 12.01 -8.59
C SER A 120 -10.99 10.54 -8.63
N GLU A 121 -9.96 10.24 -9.41
CA GLU A 121 -9.34 8.90 -9.46
C GLU A 121 -8.90 8.38 -8.09
N ALA A 122 -8.39 9.28 -7.24
CA ALA A 122 -8.02 8.94 -5.87
C ALA A 122 -9.25 8.52 -5.04
N GLN A 123 -10.35 9.25 -5.15
CA GLN A 123 -11.61 8.92 -4.47
C GLN A 123 -12.23 7.62 -4.98
N LEU A 124 -12.16 7.36 -6.29
CA LEU A 124 -12.59 6.09 -6.88
C LEU A 124 -11.75 4.92 -6.37
N THR A 125 -10.44 5.11 -6.26
CA THR A 125 -9.51 4.11 -5.70
C THR A 125 -9.82 3.82 -4.25
N GLU A 126 -9.90 4.85 -3.42
CA GLU A 126 -10.20 4.73 -2.00
C GLU A 126 -11.56 4.05 -1.77
N ARG A 127 -12.57 4.40 -2.57
CA ARG A 127 -13.89 3.77 -2.47
C ARG A 127 -13.86 2.28 -2.83
N ALA A 128 -13.20 1.93 -3.93
CA ALA A 128 -13.08 0.55 -4.37
C ALA A 128 -12.28 -0.31 -3.37
N GLU A 129 -11.19 0.22 -2.82
CA GLU A 129 -10.40 -0.42 -1.78
C GLU A 129 -11.20 -0.59 -0.48
N SER A 130 -11.91 0.45 -0.04
CA SER A 130 -12.79 0.39 1.14
C SER A 130 -13.90 -0.65 0.99
N PHE A 131 -14.51 -0.72 -0.20
CA PHE A 131 -15.50 -1.75 -0.53
C PHE A 131 -14.88 -3.15 -0.45
N THR A 132 -13.72 -3.35 -1.07
CA THR A 132 -13.05 -4.66 -1.11
C THR A 132 -12.56 -5.10 0.27
N LYS A 133 -12.05 -4.18 1.09
CA LYS A 133 -11.69 -4.43 2.49
C LYS A 133 -12.90 -4.87 3.33
N ALA A 134 -14.07 -4.29 3.10
CA ALA A 134 -15.29 -4.73 3.76
C ALA A 134 -15.70 -6.14 3.31
N LEU A 135 -15.52 -6.49 2.03
CA LEU A 135 -15.75 -7.84 1.53
C LEU A 135 -14.77 -8.86 2.11
N GLU A 136 -13.48 -8.52 2.21
CA GLU A 136 -12.46 -9.39 2.82
C GLU A 136 -12.88 -9.85 4.22
N GLY A 137 -13.33 -8.90 5.06
CA GLY A 137 -13.78 -9.21 6.43
C GLY A 137 -15.07 -10.02 6.49
N ARG A 138 -15.97 -9.85 5.51
CA ARG A 138 -17.26 -10.56 5.46
C ARG A 138 -17.14 -11.97 4.89
N TRP A 139 -16.55 -12.08 3.70
CA TRP A 139 -16.45 -13.33 2.97
C TRP A 139 -15.50 -14.33 3.61
N ALA A 140 -14.49 -13.83 4.35
CA ALA A 140 -13.53 -14.65 5.10
C ALA A 140 -12.96 -15.83 4.28
N LEU A 141 -12.60 -15.58 3.02
CA LEU A 141 -12.29 -16.62 2.02
C LEU A 141 -10.98 -17.38 2.27
N GLY A 142 -10.16 -16.94 3.22
CA GLY A 142 -8.89 -17.56 3.56
C GLY A 142 -8.75 -17.72 5.07
N ASP A 143 -7.98 -18.72 5.46
CA ASP A 143 -7.90 -19.19 6.85
C ASP A 143 -6.71 -18.58 7.61
N CYS A 144 -5.71 -18.08 6.90
CA CYS A 144 -4.51 -17.46 7.47
C CYS A 144 -4.07 -16.18 6.74
N GLY A 145 -5.00 -15.54 6.02
CA GLY A 145 -4.71 -14.37 5.17
C GLY A 145 -4.12 -14.75 3.80
N ASN A 146 -4.35 -15.98 3.36
CA ASN A 146 -3.98 -16.56 2.06
C ASN A 146 -5.02 -16.28 0.97
N SER A 147 -5.84 -15.22 1.10
CA SER A 147 -6.86 -14.87 0.11
C SER A 147 -6.46 -13.65 -0.73
N VAL A 148 -6.98 -13.57 -1.95
CA VAL A 148 -6.89 -12.40 -2.82
C VAL A 148 -8.26 -12.13 -3.42
N ILE A 149 -8.75 -10.89 -3.31
CA ILE A 149 -9.99 -10.46 -3.96
C ILE A 149 -9.63 -9.59 -5.16
N ILE A 150 -10.10 -9.98 -6.35
CA ILE A 150 -10.09 -9.15 -7.55
C ILE A 150 -11.45 -8.47 -7.62
N PHE A 151 -11.49 -7.17 -7.36
CA PHE A 151 -12.70 -6.38 -7.46
C PHE A 151 -12.77 -5.66 -8.80
N VAL A 152 -13.91 -5.76 -9.47
CA VAL A 152 -14.20 -5.10 -10.75
C VAL A 152 -15.38 -4.14 -10.57
N TRP A 153 -15.14 -2.89 -10.95
CA TRP A 153 -16.16 -1.85 -11.02
C TRP A 153 -16.33 -1.41 -12.47
N GLU A 154 -17.37 -1.93 -13.10
CA GLU A 154 -17.59 -1.78 -14.55
C GLU A 154 -17.82 -0.33 -14.97
N HIS A 155 -18.62 0.43 -14.20
CA HIS A 155 -18.99 1.80 -14.57
C HIS A 155 -17.77 2.73 -14.73
N TYR A 156 -16.77 2.60 -13.85
CA TYR A 156 -15.53 3.40 -13.91
C TYR A 156 -14.36 2.64 -14.53
N LYS A 157 -14.58 1.48 -15.16
CA LYS A 157 -13.54 0.64 -15.76
C LYS A 157 -12.37 0.36 -14.80
N LYS A 158 -12.68 0.11 -13.52
CA LYS A 158 -11.67 0.05 -12.46
C LYS A 158 -11.55 -1.37 -11.90
N ILE A 159 -10.32 -1.83 -11.77
CA ILE A 159 -9.99 -3.10 -11.11
C ILE A 159 -9.11 -2.82 -9.89
N VAL A 160 -9.41 -3.48 -8.76
CA VAL A 160 -8.58 -3.49 -7.56
C VAL A 160 -8.19 -4.93 -7.25
N ILE A 161 -6.89 -5.17 -7.05
CA ILE A 161 -6.38 -6.45 -6.55
C ILE A 161 -6.09 -6.25 -5.07
N TRP A 162 -6.83 -6.96 -4.22
CA TRP A 162 -6.79 -6.84 -2.77
C TRP A 162 -6.31 -8.14 -2.13
N PRO A 163 -4.99 -8.29 -1.94
CA PRO A 163 -4.43 -9.44 -1.24
C PRO A 163 -4.58 -9.28 0.27
N ALA A 164 -4.92 -10.36 0.97
CA ALA A 164 -4.85 -10.44 2.42
C ALA A 164 -3.38 -10.52 2.90
N ARG A 165 -3.17 -10.40 4.21
CA ARG A 165 -1.83 -10.20 4.82
C ARG A 165 -0.75 -11.20 4.39
N LEU A 166 -1.08 -12.49 4.22
CA LEU A 166 -0.10 -13.48 3.77
C LEU A 166 0.10 -13.39 2.25
N ALA A 167 -0.98 -13.26 1.49
CA ALA A 167 -0.93 -13.12 0.04
C ALA A 167 -0.19 -11.84 -0.42
N GLU A 168 -0.22 -10.76 0.36
CA GLU A 168 0.50 -9.49 0.04
C GLU A 168 2.03 -9.64 0.05
N LYS A 169 2.55 -10.76 0.58
CA LYS A 169 3.98 -11.10 0.46
C LYS A 169 4.35 -11.67 -0.90
N TYR A 170 3.37 -12.17 -1.63
CA TYR A 170 3.51 -12.79 -2.95
C TYR A 170 2.94 -11.91 -4.06
N VAL A 171 1.95 -11.07 -3.74
CA VAL A 171 1.29 -10.15 -4.67
C VAL A 171 1.49 -8.74 -4.13
N SER A 172 2.65 -8.16 -4.40
CA SER A 172 3.11 -6.87 -3.92
C SER A 172 2.35 -5.69 -4.57
N TYR A 173 2.58 -4.47 -4.08
CA TYR A 173 2.00 -3.28 -4.70
C TYR A 173 2.49 -3.09 -6.15
N ASP A 174 3.78 -3.31 -6.39
CA ASP A 174 4.40 -3.11 -7.69
C ASP A 174 3.94 -4.17 -8.71
N GLU A 175 3.83 -5.43 -8.28
CA GLU A 175 3.26 -6.50 -9.10
C GLU A 175 1.80 -6.22 -9.48
N ARG A 176 0.98 -5.78 -8.52
CA ARG A 176 -0.42 -5.37 -8.79
C ARG A 176 -0.49 -4.27 -9.83
N ARG A 177 0.33 -3.22 -9.68
CA ARG A 177 0.38 -2.12 -10.64
C ARG A 177 0.80 -2.61 -12.03
N HIS A 178 1.78 -3.50 -12.09
CA HIS A 178 2.27 -4.07 -13.35
C HIS A 178 1.19 -4.96 -14.02
N MET A 179 0.52 -5.81 -13.26
CA MET A 179 -0.62 -6.62 -13.72
C MET A 179 -1.75 -5.76 -14.29
N LEU A 180 -2.18 -4.72 -13.56
CA LEU A 180 -3.25 -3.83 -13.98
C LEU A 180 -2.90 -3.05 -15.25
N THR A 181 -1.64 -2.65 -15.42
CA THR A 181 -1.18 -1.98 -16.65
C THR A 181 -1.30 -2.88 -17.87
N ARG A 182 -1.01 -4.19 -17.73
CA ARG A 182 -1.05 -5.15 -18.84
C ARG A 182 -2.47 -5.47 -19.33
N VAL A 183 -3.46 -5.42 -18.45
CA VAL A 183 -4.86 -5.69 -18.81
C VAL A 183 -5.66 -4.43 -19.12
N ASN A 184 -5.05 -3.24 -19.02
CA ASN A 184 -5.75 -1.97 -19.18
C ASN A 184 -6.48 -1.87 -20.53
N ASP A 185 -5.84 -2.27 -21.62
CA ASP A 185 -6.46 -2.21 -22.95
C ASP A 185 -7.69 -3.12 -23.07
N LEU A 186 -7.69 -4.27 -22.38
CA LEU A 186 -8.84 -5.18 -22.32
C LEU A 186 -9.97 -4.57 -21.48
N VAL A 187 -9.63 -3.94 -20.36
CA VAL A 187 -10.59 -3.29 -19.46
C VAL A 187 -11.26 -2.08 -20.13
N GLN A 188 -10.48 -1.25 -20.83
CA GLN A 188 -11.03 -0.12 -21.60
C GLN A 188 -11.91 -0.58 -22.78
N GLY A 189 -11.66 -1.78 -23.30
CA GLY A 189 -12.43 -2.40 -24.37
C GLY A 189 -13.60 -3.28 -23.92
N ASP A 190 -13.99 -3.25 -22.65
CA ASP A 190 -15.08 -4.08 -22.08
C ASP A 190 -14.87 -5.60 -22.22
N LYS A 191 -13.62 -6.03 -22.41
CA LYS A 191 -13.23 -7.45 -22.52
C LYS A 191 -12.95 -8.03 -21.14
N TRP A 192 -13.99 -8.04 -20.30
CA TRP A 192 -13.88 -8.42 -18.88
C TRP A 192 -13.41 -9.86 -18.68
N HIS A 193 -13.92 -10.79 -19.48
CA HIS A 193 -13.53 -12.20 -19.37
C HIS A 193 -12.04 -12.40 -19.68
N GLU A 194 -11.55 -11.82 -20.77
CA GLU A 194 -10.15 -11.90 -21.18
C GLU A 194 -9.24 -11.21 -20.15
N ALA A 195 -9.63 -10.02 -19.69
CA ALA A 195 -8.89 -9.28 -18.67
C ALA A 195 -8.77 -10.09 -17.36
N LEU A 196 -9.87 -10.65 -16.89
CA LEU A 196 -9.90 -11.45 -15.66
C LEU A 196 -9.13 -12.75 -15.82
N SER A 197 -9.26 -13.46 -16.95
CA SER A 197 -8.50 -14.69 -17.19
C SER A 197 -7.00 -14.43 -17.21
N GLN A 198 -6.57 -13.33 -17.84
CA GLN A 198 -5.16 -12.92 -17.82
C GLN A 198 -4.69 -12.53 -16.41
N LEU A 199 -5.50 -11.79 -15.64
CA LEU A 199 -5.18 -11.47 -14.25
C LEU A 199 -5.05 -12.71 -13.37
N ILE A 200 -5.96 -13.69 -13.49
CA ILE A 200 -5.88 -14.95 -12.73
C ILE A 200 -4.59 -15.68 -13.06
N ALA A 201 -4.21 -15.75 -14.34
CA ALA A 201 -2.98 -16.41 -14.76
C ALA A 201 -1.72 -15.72 -14.20
N GLU A 202 -1.67 -14.39 -14.22
CA GLU A 202 -0.54 -13.62 -13.67
C GLU A 202 -0.47 -13.73 -12.14
N ILE A 203 -1.60 -13.56 -11.43
CA ILE A 203 -1.67 -13.78 -9.97
C ILE A 203 -1.24 -15.20 -9.64
N GLY A 204 -1.70 -16.19 -10.42
CA GLY A 204 -1.28 -17.58 -10.28
C GLY A 204 0.24 -17.73 -10.33
N LYS A 205 0.94 -17.10 -11.29
CA LYS A 205 2.40 -17.16 -11.38
C LYS A 205 3.08 -16.61 -10.12
N GLU A 206 2.63 -15.45 -9.64
CA GLU A 206 3.19 -14.84 -8.43
C GLU A 206 2.97 -15.71 -7.18
N LEU A 207 1.77 -16.31 -7.06
CA LEU A 207 1.43 -17.18 -5.92
C LEU A 207 2.13 -18.55 -5.94
N HIS A 208 2.62 -19.02 -7.09
CA HIS A 208 3.49 -20.21 -7.17
C HIS A 208 4.97 -19.87 -6.95
N GLY A 209 5.33 -18.58 -7.04
CA GLY A 209 6.70 -18.10 -6.83
C GLY A 209 7.13 -18.15 -5.37
N GLN A 210 8.41 -17.83 -5.13
CA GLN A 210 8.87 -17.53 -3.78
C GLN A 210 8.49 -16.08 -3.44
N PRO A 211 8.05 -15.79 -2.20
CA PRO A 211 7.68 -14.44 -1.82
C PRO A 211 8.90 -13.53 -1.98
N GLU A 212 8.69 -12.33 -2.51
CA GLU A 212 9.75 -11.34 -2.62
C GLU A 212 10.33 -11.10 -1.23
N GLN A 213 11.67 -11.18 -1.09
CA GLN A 213 12.33 -10.92 0.18
C GLN A 213 12.20 -9.42 0.46
N LYS A 214 11.09 -9.02 1.09
CA LYS A 214 10.99 -7.74 1.78
C LYS A 214 12.06 -7.77 2.87
N LEU A 215 13.21 -7.17 2.60
CA LEU A 215 14.14 -6.79 3.66
C LEU A 215 13.35 -5.80 4.53
N ASP A 216 12.81 -6.31 5.63
CA ASP A 216 12.00 -5.51 6.55
C ASP A 216 12.73 -4.19 6.80
N THR A 217 12.04 -3.06 6.65
CA THR A 217 12.61 -1.74 6.94
C THR A 217 13.23 -1.69 8.34
N GLY A 218 12.70 -2.48 9.28
CA GLY A 218 13.28 -2.71 10.60
C GLY A 218 14.64 -3.42 10.56
N THR A 219 14.79 -4.45 9.73
CA THR A 219 16.07 -5.16 9.51
C THR A 219 17.10 -4.25 8.82
N LEU A 220 16.69 -3.46 7.83
CA LEU A 220 17.56 -2.46 7.20
C LEU A 220 17.98 -1.37 8.20
N ALA A 221 17.06 -0.88 9.02
CA ALA A 221 17.36 0.08 10.09
C ALA A 221 18.30 -0.52 11.14
N LEU A 222 18.11 -1.80 11.50
CA LEU A 222 18.99 -2.51 12.41
C LEU A 222 20.40 -2.62 11.82
N ILE A 223 20.54 -3.08 10.57
CA ILE A 223 21.84 -3.20 9.90
C ILE A 223 22.54 -1.83 9.83
N LEU A 224 21.81 -0.77 9.46
CA LEU A 224 22.35 0.58 9.39
C LEU A 224 22.81 1.08 10.76
N SER A 225 22.02 0.87 11.81
CA SER A 225 22.38 1.29 13.17
C SER A 225 23.61 0.55 13.70
N VAL A 226 23.70 -0.76 13.47
CA VAL A 226 24.87 -1.58 13.84
C VAL A 226 26.10 -1.10 13.08
N ALA A 227 25.99 -0.83 11.78
CA ALA A 227 27.10 -0.33 10.97
C ALA A 227 27.62 1.03 11.48
N VAL A 228 26.72 1.97 11.81
CA VAL A 228 27.10 3.28 12.38
C VAL A 228 27.77 3.12 13.75
N ALA A 229 27.26 2.24 14.62
CA ALA A 229 27.85 1.98 15.92
C ALA A 229 29.26 1.39 15.82
N VAL A 230 29.48 0.44 14.91
CA VAL A 230 30.82 -0.15 14.65
C VAL A 230 31.78 0.93 14.12
N LEU A 231 31.33 1.80 13.23
CA LEU A 231 32.18 2.85 12.67
C LEU A 231 32.56 3.91 13.72
N LEU A 232 31.62 4.30 14.59
CA LEU A 232 31.88 5.21 15.70
C LEU A 232 32.83 4.61 16.75
N THR A 233 32.64 3.34 17.11
CA THR A 233 33.54 2.66 18.06
C THR A 233 34.95 2.53 17.49
N MET A 234 35.10 2.19 16.22
CA MET A 234 36.41 2.17 15.54
C MET A 234 37.07 3.56 15.52
N LEU A 235 36.32 4.63 15.25
CA LEU A 235 36.83 6.00 15.30
C LEU A 235 37.29 6.40 16.70
N ILE A 236 36.47 6.14 17.72
CA ILE A 236 36.81 6.47 19.11
C ILE A 236 38.05 5.70 19.55
N THR A 237 38.11 4.39 19.28
CA THR A 237 39.27 3.56 19.62
C THR A 237 40.52 4.03 18.87
N CYS A 238 40.43 4.33 17.58
CA CYS A 238 41.54 4.89 16.81
C CYS A 238 42.04 6.22 17.39
N CYS A 239 41.13 7.13 17.75
CA CYS A 239 41.47 8.39 18.40
C CYS A 239 42.16 8.17 19.76
N VAL A 240 41.64 7.28 20.61
CA VAL A 240 42.25 6.97 21.92
C VAL A 240 43.63 6.33 21.75
N CYS A 241 43.79 5.42 20.79
CA CYS A 241 45.08 4.85 20.44
C CYS A 241 46.04 5.92 19.92
N ALA A 242 45.61 6.83 19.05
CA ALA A 242 46.44 7.94 18.57
C ALA A 242 46.86 8.87 19.71
N PHE A 243 45.96 9.24 20.62
CA PHE A 243 46.30 10.03 21.81
C PHE A 243 47.28 9.31 22.74
N ARG A 244 47.14 8.00 22.95
CA ARG A 244 48.08 7.23 23.78
C ARG A 244 49.44 6.97 23.11
N CYS A 245 49.45 6.64 21.83
CA CYS A 245 50.67 6.35 21.07
C CYS A 245 51.45 7.64 20.74
N CYS A 246 50.76 8.73 20.37
CA CYS A 246 51.40 10.02 20.08
C CYS A 246 51.63 10.87 21.35
N GLY A 247 50.88 10.62 22.43
CA GLY A 247 51.08 11.30 23.72
C GLY A 247 52.30 10.82 24.51
N ASN A 248 52.91 9.69 24.13
CA ASN A 248 54.14 9.16 24.73
C ASN A 248 55.39 9.36 23.86
N LEU A 249 55.29 10.14 22.77
CA LEU A 249 56.48 10.71 22.14
C LEU A 249 57.01 11.79 23.07
N LYS A 250 57.81 11.39 24.06
CA LYS A 250 58.79 12.26 24.72
C LYS A 250 59.46 13.05 23.60
N GLY A 251 59.26 14.36 23.60
CA GLY A 251 59.86 15.24 22.62
C GLY A 251 61.37 15.14 22.71
N ASP A 252 61.95 14.34 21.81
CA ASP A 252 63.36 14.44 21.50
C ASP A 252 63.46 14.97 20.06
N GLU A 253 64.28 16.01 19.95
CA GLU A 253 64.57 16.81 18.75
C GLU A 253 63.43 17.68 18.19
N ARG A 254 63.35 18.93 18.67
CA ARG A 254 62.80 20.04 17.88
C ARG A 254 63.64 20.22 16.61
N PRO A 255 63.10 20.05 15.38
CA PRO A 255 63.83 20.42 14.20
C PRO A 255 63.94 21.96 14.13
N ARG A 256 65.17 22.46 14.01
CA ARG A 256 65.56 23.89 13.97
C ARG A 256 64.78 24.76 12.97
N GLY A 257 63.97 24.19 12.08
CA GLY A 257 63.15 24.92 11.11
C GLY A 257 61.91 25.64 11.68
N VAL A 258 61.28 25.12 12.73
CA VAL A 258 60.01 25.69 13.24
C VAL A 258 60.22 26.99 14.02
N LEU A 259 61.37 27.14 14.69
CA LEU A 259 61.72 28.37 15.42
C LEU A 259 61.97 29.55 14.48
N ALA A 260 62.52 29.30 13.28
CA ALA A 260 62.73 30.32 12.26
C ALA A 260 61.42 30.79 11.62
N ALA A 261 60.43 29.91 11.49
CA ALA A 261 59.11 30.26 10.97
C ALA A 261 58.29 31.09 11.96
N ALA A 262 58.31 30.74 13.25
CA ALA A 262 57.59 31.49 14.29
C ALA A 262 58.08 32.95 14.41
N HIS A 263 59.40 33.17 14.33
CA HIS A 263 59.97 34.52 14.42
C HIS A 263 59.63 35.42 13.20
N ARG A 264 59.33 34.83 12.04
CA ARG A 264 58.85 35.54 10.84
C ARG A 264 57.39 35.96 10.95
N VAL A 265 56.56 35.15 11.60
CA VAL A 265 55.13 35.44 11.76
C VAL A 265 54.91 36.56 12.80
N ASP A 266 55.72 36.59 13.86
CA ASP A 266 55.65 37.67 14.85
C ASP A 266 56.11 39.03 14.31
N SER A 267 57.10 39.05 13.39
CA SER A 267 57.50 40.31 12.73
C SER A 267 56.42 40.87 11.79
N ILE A 268 55.63 39.99 11.15
CA ILE A 268 54.49 40.39 10.30
C ILE A 268 53.35 40.92 11.16
N ARG A 269 53.06 40.29 12.31
CA ARG A 269 52.01 40.73 13.23
C ARG A 269 52.32 42.10 13.85
N ALA A 270 53.58 42.39 14.15
CA ALA A 270 54.03 43.71 14.63
C ALA A 270 53.86 44.83 13.59
N LEU A 271 54.06 44.53 12.30
CA LEU A 271 53.85 45.48 11.20
C LEU A 271 52.38 45.80 10.95
N VAL A 272 51.48 44.82 11.12
CA VAL A 272 50.03 45.01 10.93
C VAL A 272 49.41 45.83 12.08
N LEU A 273 49.85 45.60 13.32
CA LEU A 273 49.37 46.36 14.49
C LEU A 273 49.78 47.85 14.44
N ARG A 274 50.93 48.17 13.83
CA ARG A 274 51.38 49.57 13.68
C ARG A 274 50.63 50.34 12.58
N ARG A 275 49.99 49.63 11.62
CA ARG A 275 49.21 50.22 10.53
C ARG A 275 47.72 50.41 10.88
N GLY A 276 47.20 49.61 11.81
CA GLY A 276 45.79 49.67 12.24
C GLY A 276 45.43 50.84 13.18
N SER A 277 46.41 51.56 13.74
CA SER A 277 46.19 52.61 14.74
C SER A 277 45.96 54.02 14.17
N GLN A 278 46.01 54.23 12.85
CA GLN A 278 45.79 55.55 12.23
C GLN A 278 44.38 55.79 11.66
N LEU A 279 43.47 54.82 11.72
CA LEU A 279 42.13 54.95 11.11
C LEU A 279 40.96 55.07 12.11
N ARG A 280 41.23 55.43 13.37
CA ARG A 280 40.17 55.64 14.38
C ARG A 280 39.94 57.11 14.71
N ARG A 281 39.22 57.81 13.82
CA ARG A 281 38.46 59.03 14.17
C ARG A 281 37.14 59.04 13.40
N SER A 282 36.03 58.88 14.13
CA SER A 282 34.94 59.87 14.23
C SER A 282 33.50 59.30 14.28
N PHE A 283 32.71 59.91 15.19
CA PHE A 283 31.24 59.99 15.38
C PHE A 283 30.44 58.75 15.86
N SER A 284 29.94 58.70 17.12
CA SER A 284 28.69 59.28 17.70
C SER A 284 27.43 58.55 17.20
N LYS A 285 26.43 58.08 17.95
CA LYS A 285 25.74 58.48 19.20
C LYS A 285 24.93 57.28 19.73
N SER A 286 24.64 57.23 21.03
CA SER A 286 23.43 56.57 21.56
C SER A 286 23.09 57.11 22.97
N PRO A 287 21.81 57.36 23.30
CA PRO A 287 21.35 57.50 24.68
C PRO A 287 20.46 56.32 25.15
N LYS A 288 20.77 55.80 26.36
CA LYS A 288 19.93 55.57 27.57
C LYS A 288 18.43 55.25 27.40
N PHE A 289 17.70 54.39 28.12
CA PHE A 289 17.75 53.50 29.33
C PHE A 289 16.35 52.77 29.36
N PRO A 290 15.84 52.08 30.41
CA PRO A 290 16.34 50.98 31.27
C PRO A 290 15.33 49.79 31.50
N VAL A 291 15.84 48.70 32.09
CA VAL A 291 15.33 47.85 33.21
C VAL A 291 13.81 47.68 33.46
N SER A 292 13.29 46.44 33.53
CA SER A 292 12.78 45.81 34.78
C SER A 292 12.36 44.34 34.63
N ARG A 293 12.58 43.58 35.71
CA ARG A 293 12.08 42.22 36.03
C ARG A 293 10.59 42.26 36.33
N ASP A 294 9.89 41.18 36.01
CA ASP A 294 9.16 40.33 36.98
C ASP A 294 8.67 39.03 36.29
N GLY A 295 8.88 37.89 36.95
CA GLY A 295 8.13 36.62 36.69
C GLY A 295 6.95 36.52 37.67
N PRO A 296 6.33 35.34 37.94
CA PRO A 296 6.48 33.97 37.40
C PRO A 296 5.15 33.51 36.72
N ASP A 297 4.92 32.30 36.19
CA ASP A 297 4.65 31.04 36.91
C ASP A 297 4.17 29.95 35.92
N ARG A 298 4.57 28.68 36.15
CA ARG A 298 3.83 27.40 35.88
C ARG A 298 3.62 26.98 34.39
N PHE A 299 3.57 25.70 33.99
CA PHE A 299 3.41 24.40 34.64
C PHE A 299 3.80 23.30 33.60
N PHE A 300 4.44 22.22 34.04
CA PHE A 300 4.64 20.97 33.26
C PHE A 300 3.72 19.89 33.86
N GLY A 301 3.26 18.95 33.04
CA GLY A 301 2.51 17.77 33.50
C GLY A 301 2.53 16.64 32.48
N ASP A 302 3.41 15.67 32.74
CA ASP A 302 3.56 14.37 32.07
C ASP A 302 2.31 13.49 32.12
N THR A 303 2.22 12.53 31.19
CA THR A 303 1.20 11.46 31.20
C THR A 303 1.87 10.09 31.11
N THR A 304 1.68 9.23 32.12
CA THR A 304 1.83 7.77 32.01
C THR A 304 0.85 7.01 32.92
N ILE A 305 0.12 6.08 32.28
CA ILE A 305 -0.16 4.67 32.66
C ILE A 305 -0.79 4.40 34.04
N VAL A 306 -2.05 3.95 34.06
CA VAL A 306 -2.52 2.55 34.30
C VAL A 306 -3.83 2.36 33.52
#